data_AF-A0AAN8VLE7-F1
#
_entry.id   AF-A0AAN8VLE7-F1
#
_cell.length_a   1.000
_cell.length_b   1.000
_cell.length_c   1.000
_cell.angle_alpha   90.00
_cell.angle_beta   90.00
_cell.angle_gamma   90.00
#
_symmetry.space_group_name_H-M   'P 1'
#
loop_
_entity.id
_entity.type
_entity.pdbx_description
1 polymer ?
#
loop_
_entity_poly.entity_id
_entity_poly.type
_entity_poly.pdbx_seq_one_letter_code
_entity_poly.pdbx_strand_id
1 'polypeptide(L)'
;MGSSSGDVEVGFAKLQGEDFEYYMQAYSIVLSRNSKKSTVDVDLSSLGSRMNISRHHVCIFYDFQRRYFALEVLGKNGCLVEGVLHLPRNPPVKLDSQDLPQIGNTKITDENRLQSSHRASNLSLSFSFTLSLSLSKADRT
;
A
#
# COMPACT_ATOMS: atom_id res chain seq x y z
N MET A 1 -4.56 18.75 34.79
CA MET A 1 -4.63 19.04 33.34
C MET A 1 -4.03 17.87 32.59
N GLY A 2 -4.78 17.30 31.64
CA GLY A 2 -4.25 16.60 30.47
C GLY A 2 -3.70 15.19 30.66
N SER A 3 -4.53 14.17 30.40
CA SER A 3 -4.17 13.03 29.57
C SER A 3 -5.47 12.38 29.13
N SER A 4 -6.06 12.92 28.06
CA SER A 4 -7.15 12.25 27.35
C SER A 4 -6.57 10.95 26.83
N SER A 5 -6.90 9.84 27.51
CA SER A 5 -6.82 8.51 26.94
C SER A 5 -7.75 8.52 25.73
N GLY A 6 -7.24 8.95 24.59
CA GLY A 6 -7.89 8.74 23.32
C GLY A 6 -7.64 7.30 23.00
N ASP A 7 -8.52 6.43 23.48
CA ASP A 7 -8.69 5.06 23.02
C ASP A 7 -8.54 5.09 21.51
N VAL A 8 -7.40 4.62 21.03
CA VAL A 8 -7.18 4.58 19.59
C VAL A 8 -8.04 3.41 19.10
N GLU A 9 -9.30 3.71 18.80
CA GLU A 9 -10.28 2.87 18.09
C GLU A 9 -9.84 2.71 16.64
N VAL A 10 -8.60 2.31 16.43
CA VAL A 10 -8.07 2.05 15.10
C VAL A 10 -8.41 0.64 14.71
N GLY A 11 -9.21 0.52 13.66
CA GLY A 11 -9.25 -0.71 12.90
C GLY A 11 -7.85 -1.05 12.43
N PHE A 12 -7.40 -2.26 12.74
CA PHE A 12 -6.23 -2.85 12.11
C PHE A 12 -6.55 -2.97 10.62
N ALA A 13 -5.60 -2.71 9.73
CA ALA A 13 -5.83 -3.00 8.31
C ALA A 13 -5.19 -4.34 7.95
N LYS A 14 -5.84 -5.05 7.05
CA LYS A 14 -5.32 -6.25 6.42
C LYS A 14 -4.99 -5.92 4.97
N LEU A 15 -3.78 -6.27 4.56
CA LEU A 15 -3.33 -6.20 3.18
C LEU A 15 -3.29 -7.64 2.64
N GLN A 16 -3.92 -7.89 1.50
CA GLN A 16 -3.97 -9.22 0.91
C GLN A 16 -3.61 -9.14 -0.59
N GLY A 17 -2.49 -9.73 -0.97
CA GLY A 17 -2.09 -9.91 -2.36
C GLY A 17 -2.22 -11.37 -2.81
N GLU A 18 -1.71 -11.67 -4.01
CA GLU A 18 -1.77 -13.00 -4.62
C GLU A 18 -1.05 -14.07 -3.77
N ASP A 19 0.18 -13.79 -3.33
CA ASP A 19 0.98 -14.72 -2.51
C ASP A 19 1.40 -14.14 -1.15
N PHE A 20 0.70 -13.12 -0.64
CA PHE A 20 0.99 -12.58 0.68
C PHE A 20 -0.24 -12.06 1.41
N GLU A 21 -0.16 -12.11 2.73
CA GLU A 21 -1.14 -11.56 3.65
C GLU A 21 -0.37 -10.84 4.77
N TYR A 22 -0.78 -9.62 5.08
CA TYR A 22 -0.13 -8.81 6.10
C TYR A 22 -1.16 -8.05 6.92
N TYR A 23 -1.12 -8.22 8.25
CA TYR A 23 -1.93 -7.46 9.19
C TYR A 23 -1.10 -6.28 9.69
N MET A 24 -1.59 -5.05 9.53
CA MET A 24 -0.90 -3.85 10.01
C MET A 24 -0.75 -3.89 11.52
N GLN A 25 0.50 -4.03 11.98
CA GLN A 25 0.86 -3.98 13.40
C GLN A 25 1.19 -2.55 13.89
N ALA A 26 1.31 -1.61 12.96
CA ALA A 26 1.65 -0.20 13.21
C ALA A 26 0.79 0.72 12.34
N TYR A 27 0.69 1.99 12.74
CA TYR A 27 -0.03 3.03 11.99
C TYR A 27 0.67 3.49 10.73
N SER A 28 1.90 3.07 10.50
CA SER A 28 2.66 3.37 9.30
C SER A 28 3.45 2.13 8.94
N ILE A 29 3.32 1.70 7.69
CA ILE A 29 4.05 0.56 7.14
C ILE A 29 4.62 0.93 5.78
N VAL A 30 5.78 0.37 5.47
CA VAL A 30 6.42 0.55 4.18
C VAL A 30 6.37 -0.75 3.39
N LEU A 31 5.73 -0.69 2.22
CA LEU A 31 5.65 -1.78 1.24
C LEU A 31 6.68 -1.53 0.16
N SER A 32 7.70 -2.38 0.09
CA SER A 32 8.89 -2.11 -0.73
C SER A 32 9.75 -3.34 -0.93
N ARG A 33 10.81 -3.22 -1.73
CA ARG A 33 11.85 -4.26 -1.80
C ARG A 33 12.88 -4.09 -0.68
N ASN A 34 13.01 -5.11 0.15
CA ASN A 34 14.07 -5.23 1.14
C ASN A 34 15.45 -5.26 0.46
N SER A 35 16.42 -4.63 1.09
CA SER A 35 17.81 -4.62 0.65
C SER A 35 18.71 -4.71 1.87
N LYS A 36 20.00 -5.03 1.68
CA LYS A 36 20.99 -5.07 2.77
C LYS A 36 21.09 -3.77 3.59
N LYS A 37 20.49 -2.67 3.10
CA LYS A 37 20.48 -1.33 3.73
C LYS A 37 19.09 -0.82 4.10
N SER A 38 18.01 -1.53 3.78
CA SER A 38 16.64 -1.04 3.98
C SER A 38 15.73 -2.17 4.41
N THR A 39 15.45 -2.24 5.71
CA THR A 39 14.40 -3.09 6.28
C THR A 39 13.04 -2.43 6.02
N VAL A 40 12.09 -3.22 5.52
CA VAL A 40 10.74 -2.79 5.15
C VAL A 40 9.75 -3.71 5.86
N ASP A 41 8.56 -3.21 6.17
CA ASP A 41 7.54 -4.00 6.87
C ASP A 41 6.98 -5.13 5.99
N VAL A 42 6.72 -4.81 4.72
CA VAL A 42 6.25 -5.79 3.73
C VAL A 42 7.24 -5.85 2.58
N ASP A 43 7.96 -6.98 2.48
CA ASP A 43 8.88 -7.22 1.38
C ASP A 43 8.15 -7.71 0.13
N LEU A 44 8.15 -6.88 -0.90
CA LEU A 44 7.55 -7.20 -2.20
C LEU A 44 8.57 -7.76 -3.21
N SER A 45 9.80 -8.06 -2.77
CA SER A 45 10.90 -8.46 -3.66
C SER A 45 10.70 -9.82 -4.33
N SER A 46 9.98 -10.72 -3.67
CA SER A 46 9.63 -12.07 -4.14
C SER A 46 8.40 -12.09 -5.04
N LEU A 47 7.53 -11.07 -4.92
CA LEU A 47 6.19 -11.04 -5.48
C LEU A 47 6.09 -10.25 -6.80
N GLY A 48 7.15 -9.54 -7.19
CA GLY A 48 7.17 -8.72 -8.39
C GLY A 48 8.54 -8.68 -9.07
N SER A 49 8.58 -8.18 -10.30
CA SER A 49 9.86 -8.03 -10.98
C SER A 49 10.75 -7.04 -10.24
N ARG A 50 11.97 -7.49 -9.90
CA ARG A 50 13.02 -6.71 -9.22
C ARG A 50 13.31 -5.35 -9.87
N MET A 51 12.90 -5.13 -11.12
CA MET A 51 13.12 -3.89 -11.85
C MET A 51 12.00 -2.86 -11.62
N ASN A 52 10.83 -3.29 -11.16
CA ASN A 52 9.62 -2.46 -11.12
C ASN A 52 9.29 -1.94 -9.72
N ILE A 53 9.82 -2.59 -8.67
CA ILE A 53 9.56 -2.21 -7.28
C ILE A 53 10.77 -1.46 -6.71
N SER A 54 10.53 -0.22 -6.30
CA SER A 54 11.55 0.62 -5.65
C SER A 54 11.88 0.11 -4.25
N ARG A 55 13.08 0.43 -3.76
CA ARG A 55 13.51 0.09 -2.37
C ARG A 55 12.72 0.87 -1.30
N HIS A 56 12.11 1.98 -1.71
CA HIS A 56 11.08 2.72 -1.00
C HIS A 56 10.02 3.02 -2.05
N HIS A 57 8.91 2.27 -2.04
CA HIS A 57 7.89 2.32 -3.07
C HIS A 57 6.63 2.97 -2.56
N VAL A 58 6.00 2.38 -1.54
CA VAL A 58 4.73 2.87 -1.01
C VAL A 58 4.80 2.85 0.51
N CYS A 59 4.28 3.90 1.13
CA CYS A 59 4.03 3.96 2.56
C CYS A 59 2.51 4.06 2.77
N ILE A 60 1.95 3.16 3.56
CA ILE A 60 0.56 3.27 4.01
C ILE A 60 0.59 3.71 5.46
N PHE A 61 -0.14 4.79 5.78
CA PHE A 61 -0.18 5.32 7.12
C PHE A 61 -1.57 5.83 7.51
N TYR A 62 -1.86 5.85 8.81
CA TYR A 62 -3.10 6.43 9.34
C TYR A 62 -2.89 7.92 9.62
N ASP A 63 -3.68 8.78 8.95
CA ASP A 63 -3.71 10.21 9.24
C ASP A 63 -4.64 10.47 10.42
N PHE A 64 -4.07 10.76 11.60
CA PHE A 64 -4.83 11.01 12.82
C PHE A 64 -5.68 12.28 12.77
N GLN A 65 -5.26 13.29 11.99
CA GLN A 65 -6.02 14.54 11.87
C GLN A 65 -7.26 14.32 11.02
N ARG A 66 -7.11 13.58 9.92
CA ARG A 66 -8.18 13.33 8.96
C ARG A 66 -8.98 12.04 9.22
N ARG A 67 -8.47 11.19 10.12
CA ARG A 67 -9.04 9.91 10.57
C ARG A 67 -9.28 8.88 9.46
N TYR A 68 -8.33 8.76 8.54
CA TYR A 68 -8.37 7.74 7.49
C TYR A 68 -6.96 7.20 7.19
N PHE A 69 -6.89 6.03 6.54
CA PHE A 69 -5.63 5.53 6.00
C PHE A 69 -5.29 6.22 4.68
N ALA A 70 -4.03 6.60 4.53
CA ALA A 70 -3.50 7.25 3.36
C ALA A 70 -2.34 6.45 2.77
N LEU A 71 -2.16 6.54 1.45
CA LEU A 71 -1.10 5.93 0.69
C LEU A 71 -0.21 7.03 0.11
N GLU A 72 1.06 7.04 0.50
CA GLU A 72 2.09 7.88 -0.09
C GLU A 72 2.95 7.06 -1.06
N VAL A 73 3.12 7.61 -2.26
CA VAL A 73 3.97 7.01 -3.29
C VAL A 73 5.37 7.61 -3.21
N LEU A 74 6.36 6.75 -3.00
CA LEU A 74 7.78 7.10 -2.93
C LEU A 74 8.56 6.57 -4.14
N GLY A 75 8.05 5.52 -4.79
CA GLY A 75 8.70 4.84 -5.89
C GLY A 75 8.51 5.55 -7.23
N LYS A 76 9.58 5.60 -8.05
CA LYS A 76 9.59 6.27 -9.36
C LYS A 76 8.52 5.81 -10.36
N ASN A 77 8.08 4.55 -10.26
CA ASN A 77 7.12 3.96 -11.20
C ASN A 77 5.66 4.22 -10.79
N GLY A 78 5.45 4.84 -9.63
CA GLY A 78 4.12 5.14 -9.15
C GLY A 78 3.37 3.96 -8.52
N CYS A 79 2.17 4.25 -8.06
CA CYS A 79 1.18 3.27 -7.62
C CYS A 79 -0.16 3.63 -8.27
N LEU A 80 -0.84 2.64 -8.85
CA LEU A 80 -2.20 2.80 -9.35
C LEU A 80 -3.19 2.53 -8.21
N VAL A 81 -4.12 3.44 -7.97
CA VAL A 81 -5.20 3.26 -6.99
C VAL A 81 -6.51 3.58 -7.70
N GLU A 82 -7.47 2.66 -7.72
CA GLU A 82 -8.77 2.83 -8.40
C GLU A 82 -8.64 3.28 -9.87
N GLY A 83 -7.62 2.78 -10.58
CA GLY A 83 -7.35 3.14 -11.98
C GLY A 83 -6.63 4.48 -12.19
N VAL A 84 -6.32 5.22 -11.13
CA VAL A 84 -5.58 6.50 -11.17
C VAL A 84 -4.12 6.27 -10.79
N LEU A 85 -3.19 6.76 -11.61
CA LEU A 85 -1.76 6.64 -11.34
C LEU A 85 -1.26 7.78 -10.46
N HIS A 86 -0.75 7.43 -9.28
CA HIS A 86 -0.11 8.34 -8.36
C HIS A 86 1.41 8.23 -8.48
N LEU A 87 2.06 9.36 -8.71
CA LEU A 87 3.50 9.47 -8.85
C LEU A 87 4.12 9.98 -7.54
N PRO A 88 5.44 9.79 -7.35
CA PRO A 88 6.12 10.40 -6.22
C PRO A 88 5.98 11.91 -6.26
N ARG A 89 5.79 12.52 -5.09
CA ARG A 89 5.47 13.95 -4.86
C ARG A 89 4.00 14.34 -5.07
N ASN A 90 3.14 13.43 -5.51
CA ASN A 90 1.69 13.64 -5.42
C ASN A 90 1.27 13.65 -3.94
N PRO A 91 0.18 14.35 -3.58
CA PRO A 91 -0.37 14.28 -2.23
C PRO A 91 -0.78 12.84 -1.87
N PRO A 92 -0.72 12.47 -0.58
CA PRO A 92 -1.17 11.15 -0.12
C PRO A 92 -2.62 10.86 -0.55
N VAL A 93 -2.84 9.64 -1.03
CA VAL A 93 -4.14 9.17 -1.52
C VAL A 93 -4.92 8.59 -0.37
N LYS A 94 -6.19 8.96 -0.19
CA LYS A 94 -7.05 8.31 0.79
C LYS A 94 -7.30 6.87 0.35
N LEU A 95 -7.11 5.92 1.26
CA LEU A 95 -7.46 4.52 1.09
C LEU A 95 -8.77 4.24 1.84
N ASP A 96 -9.75 3.74 1.11
CA ASP A 96 -10.99 3.18 1.62
C ASP A 96 -10.88 1.65 1.73
N SER A 97 -11.76 1.06 2.53
CA SER A 97 -11.80 -0.39 2.65
C SER A 97 -12.23 -1.01 1.32
N GLN A 98 -11.50 -2.04 0.89
CA GLN A 98 -11.61 -2.75 -0.40
C GLN A 98 -10.87 -2.09 -1.58
N ASP A 99 -10.18 -0.97 -1.38
CA ASP A 99 -9.32 -0.42 -2.43
C ASP A 99 -8.27 -1.43 -2.88
N LEU A 100 -7.94 -1.37 -4.17
CA LEU A 100 -6.98 -2.28 -4.82
C LEU A 100 -5.71 -1.54 -5.31
N PRO A 101 -4.79 -1.11 -4.42
CA PRO A 101 -3.54 -0.53 -4.86
C PRO A 101 -2.72 -1.51 -5.71
N GLN A 102 -2.18 -1.01 -6.82
CA GLN A 102 -1.30 -1.76 -7.72
C GLN A 102 0.07 -1.09 -7.80
N ILE A 103 1.11 -1.88 -7.56
CA ILE A 103 2.51 -1.46 -7.54
C ILE A 103 3.26 -2.15 -8.66
N GLY A 104 3.91 -1.39 -9.54
CA GLY A 104 4.74 -1.93 -10.61
C GLY A 104 4.26 -1.55 -12.01
N ASN A 105 5.22 -1.39 -12.92
CA ASN A 105 5.12 -1.01 -14.33
C ASN A 105 3.77 -0.46 -14.84
N THR A 106 3.30 0.64 -14.26
CA THR A 106 2.43 1.56 -14.96
C THR A 106 3.31 2.36 -15.91
N LYS A 107 3.70 1.76 -17.05
CA LYS A 107 4.25 2.55 -18.14
C LYS A 107 3.11 3.48 -18.58
N ILE A 108 3.17 4.74 -18.17
CA ILE A 108 2.56 5.82 -18.93
C ILE A 108 3.32 5.83 -20.26
N THR A 109 2.94 4.96 -21.19
CA THR A 109 3.31 5.13 -22.58
C THR A 109 2.18 5.95 -23.15
N ASP A 110 2.44 7.23 -23.38
CA ASP A 110 1.63 8.12 -24.19
C ASP A 110 0.99 7.38 -25.37
N GLU A 111 -0.32 7.57 -25.53
CA GLU A 111 -1.07 7.50 -26.79
C GLU A 111 -0.44 6.68 -27.95
N ASN A 112 -0.29 5.37 -27.80
CA ASN A 112 -0.37 4.37 -28.87
C ASN A 112 0.02 2.99 -28.32
N ARG A 113 -0.86 1.99 -28.45
CA ARG A 113 -0.52 0.61 -28.82
C ARG A 113 -1.74 -0.31 -28.80
N LEU A 114 -2.60 -0.14 -29.79
CA LEU A 114 -3.18 -1.34 -30.40
C LEU A 114 -2.01 -2.12 -31.05
N GLN A 115 -1.96 -3.43 -30.80
CA GLN A 115 -1.04 -4.45 -31.36
C GLN A 115 0.31 -4.71 -30.66
N SER A 116 0.27 -5.59 -29.65
CA SER A 116 1.13 -6.80 -29.59
C SER A 116 0.59 -7.74 -28.51
N SER A 117 -0.19 -8.75 -28.85
CA SER A 117 0.33 -10.10 -29.13
C SER A 117 1.26 -10.64 -28.03
N HIS A 118 0.71 -11.54 -27.21
CA HIS A 118 1.39 -12.60 -26.45
C HIS A 118 2.77 -12.25 -25.85
N ARG A 119 2.80 -11.77 -24.59
CA ARG A 119 3.91 -11.77 -23.58
C ARG A 119 4.01 -10.48 -22.74
N ALA A 120 2.89 -9.86 -22.36
CA ALA A 120 2.90 -9.02 -21.17
C ALA A 120 2.77 -9.95 -19.95
N SER A 121 3.88 -10.56 -19.54
CA SER A 121 3.93 -11.24 -18.24
C SER A 121 3.47 -10.25 -17.17
N ASN A 122 2.54 -10.66 -16.31
CA ASN A 122 2.00 -9.91 -15.19
C ASN A 122 3.16 -9.32 -14.35
N LEU A 123 3.41 -8.01 -14.49
CA LEU A 123 4.59 -7.35 -13.93
C LEU A 123 4.23 -6.28 -12.87
N SER A 124 2.93 -6.08 -12.63
CA SER A 124 2.36 -5.27 -11.57
C SER A 124 1.81 -6.18 -10.47
N LEU A 125 1.98 -5.75 -9.23
CA LEU A 125 1.57 -6.45 -8.03
C LEU A 125 0.37 -5.71 -7.45
N SER A 126 -0.77 -6.37 -7.36
CA SER A 126 -1.99 -5.81 -6.76
C SER A 126 -2.19 -6.40 -5.37
N PHE A 127 -2.74 -5.60 -4.45
CA PHE A 127 -3.21 -6.09 -3.17
C PHE A 127 -4.49 -5.37 -2.79
N SER A 128 -5.35 -6.03 -2.02
CA SER A 128 -6.52 -5.40 -1.42
C SER A 128 -6.17 -4.84 -0.05
N PHE A 129 -6.69 -3.66 0.22
CA PHE A 129 -6.62 -3.02 1.53
C PHE A 129 -7.97 -3.14 2.22
N THR A 130 -8.06 -3.90 3.31
CA THR A 130 -9.30 -4.10 4.06
C THR A 130 -9.16 -3.55 5.47
N LEU A 131 -10.03 -2.63 5.86
CA LEU A 131 -10.14 -2.21 7.25
C LEU A 131 -10.77 -3.32 8.08
N SER A 132 -10.05 -3.82 9.07
CA SER A 132 -10.54 -4.73 10.09
C SER A 132 -10.81 -3.93 11.35
N LEU A 133 -12.09 -3.78 11.73
CA LEU A 133 -12.40 -3.35 13.09
C LEU A 133 -11.87 -4.43 14.03
N SER A 134 -10.79 -4.17 14.78
CA SER A 134 -10.57 -5.01 15.95
C SER A 134 -11.75 -4.74 16.88
N LEU A 135 -12.43 -5.83 17.22
CA LEU A 135 -13.33 -5.91 18.34
C LEU A 135 -12.69 -5.15 19.50
N SER A 136 -13.41 -4.17 20.03
CA SER A 136 -13.10 -3.58 21.32
C SER A 136 -12.73 -4.72 22.27
N LYS A 137 -11.67 -4.56 23.08
CA LYS A 137 -11.65 -5.25 24.38
C LYS A 137 -12.80 -4.65 25.20
N ALA A 138 -14.02 -4.93 24.81
CA ALA A 138 -15.19 -4.83 25.64
C ALA A 138 -15.30 -6.21 26.30
N ASP A 139 -15.22 -6.19 27.63
CA ASP A 139 -15.54 -7.30 28.53
C ASP A 139 -14.48 -8.42 28.67
N ARG A 140 -13.57 -8.22 29.64
CA ARG A 140 -13.36 -9.18 30.73
C ARG A 140 -12.47 -8.61 31.83
N THR A 141 -13.15 -8.17 32.90
CA THR A 141 -12.76 -8.07 34.33
C THR A 141 -11.40 -7.51 34.68
#